data_AF-A0A2I0EL38-F1
#
_entry.id   AF-A0A2I0EL38-F1
#
_cell.length_a   1.000
_cell.length_b   1.000
_cell.length_c   1.000
_cell.angle_alpha   90.00
_cell.angle_beta   90.00
_cell.angle_gamma   90.00
#
_symmetry.space_group_name_H-M   'P 1'
#
loop_
_entity.id
_entity.type
_entity.pdbx_description
1 polymer ?
#
loop_
_entity_poly.entity_id
_entity_poly.type
_entity_poly.pdbx_seq_one_letter_code
_entity_poly.pdbx_strand_id
1 'polypeptide(L)'
;MDWLTEIIKQLQTSHAFVSAVFVVCISILLGHSFIPSIIPQVPDEWKLPLIGGLLFSGTLLLFLIIPYIWKYFSKSINNKTQEVRALSLSDHERSFLYNLAVMIEDSREDFLNLGSLDYSIMNASKLELQEIVTDLSNKGLIDINPSSG
;
A
#
# COMPACT_ATOMS: atom_id res chain seq x y z
N MET A 1 -35.61 17.75 -6.29
CA MET A 1 -34.19 18.16 -6.16
C MET A 1 -33.29 16.96 -5.84
N ASP A 2 -33.84 15.81 -5.46
CA ASP A 2 -33.09 14.60 -5.09
C ASP A 2 -32.37 13.90 -6.25
N TRP A 3 -32.93 13.99 -7.46
CA TRP A 3 -32.34 13.39 -8.66
C TRP A 3 -30.93 13.90 -8.97
N LEU A 4 -30.65 15.17 -8.66
CA LEU A 4 -29.36 15.81 -8.89
C LEU A 4 -28.32 15.30 -7.89
N THR A 5 -28.73 15.16 -6.62
CA THR A 5 -27.91 14.58 -5.55
C THR A 5 -27.57 13.11 -5.83
N GLU A 6 -28.52 12.36 -6.39
CA GLU A 6 -28.35 10.95 -6.73
C GLU A 6 -27.38 10.75 -7.91
N ILE A 7 -27.45 11.62 -8.92
CA ILE A 7 -26.45 11.68 -10.00
C ILE A 7 -25.08 12.03 -9.42
N ILE A 8 -24.96 13.06 -8.58
CA ILE A 8 -23.67 13.45 -7.97
C ILE A 8 -23.08 12.29 -7.15
N LYS A 9 -23.91 11.55 -6.41
CA LYS A 9 -23.50 10.39 -5.61
C LYS A 9 -23.01 9.22 -6.49
N GLN A 10 -23.69 8.96 -7.60
CA GLN A 10 -23.21 7.97 -8.59
C GLN A 10 -21.94 8.44 -9.31
N LEU A 11 -21.82 9.74 -9.58
CA LEU A 11 -20.66 10.38 -10.20
C LEU A 11 -19.42 10.24 -9.31
N GLN A 12 -19.58 10.44 -8.00
CA GLN A 12 -18.54 10.29 -7.00
C GLN A 12 -18.05 8.83 -6.88
N THR A 13 -18.90 7.87 -7.25
CA THR A 13 -18.57 6.43 -7.26
C THR A 13 -17.91 6.00 -8.59
N SER A 14 -18.20 6.69 -9.70
CA SER A 14 -17.70 6.32 -11.03
C SER A 14 -16.40 7.03 -11.39
N HIS A 15 -15.28 6.43 -10.98
CA HIS A 15 -13.93 6.93 -11.31
C HIS A 15 -13.69 7.04 -12.83
N ALA A 16 -14.31 6.15 -13.61
CA ALA A 16 -14.22 6.16 -15.07
C ALA A 16 -14.90 7.40 -15.68
N PHE A 17 -16.02 7.85 -15.11
CA PHE A 17 -16.69 9.05 -15.58
C PHE A 17 -15.88 10.31 -15.26
N VAL A 18 -15.39 10.43 -14.03
CA VAL A 18 -14.58 11.59 -13.60
C VAL A 18 -13.32 11.73 -14.46
N SER A 19 -12.63 10.61 -14.73
CA SER A 19 -11.45 10.61 -15.60
C SER A 19 -11.80 10.92 -17.06
N ALA A 20 -12.90 10.39 -17.60
CA ALA A 20 -13.34 10.72 -18.95
C ALA A 20 -13.67 12.22 -19.10
N VAL A 21 -14.40 12.81 -18.16
CA VAL A 21 -14.70 14.25 -18.15
C VAL A 21 -13.41 15.07 -18.07
N PHE A 22 -12.47 14.69 -17.21
CA PHE A 22 -11.17 15.35 -17.11
C PHE A 22 -10.42 15.32 -18.45
N VAL A 23 -10.35 14.16 -19.10
CA VAL A 23 -9.68 13.97 -20.40
C VAL A 23 -10.37 14.75 -21.51
N VAL A 24 -11.70 14.84 -21.51
CA VAL A 24 -12.44 15.64 -22.49
C VAL A 24 -12.18 17.13 -22.26
N CYS A 25 -12.28 17.61 -21.02
CA CYS A 25 -12.04 19.01 -20.70
C CYS A 25 -10.61 19.45 -21.03
N ILE A 26 -9.60 18.62 -20.71
CA ILE A 26 -8.20 18.92 -21.00
C ILE A 26 -7.94 18.92 -22.51
N SER A 27 -8.53 17.96 -23.24
CA SER A 27 -8.36 17.84 -24.69
C SER A 27 -9.01 19.00 -25.45
N ILE A 28 -10.16 19.50 -24.99
CA ILE A 28 -10.84 20.63 -25.62
C ILE A 28 -10.10 21.95 -25.35
N LEU A 29 -9.63 22.17 -24.10
CA LEU A 29 -8.93 23.40 -23.73
C LEU A 29 -7.52 23.48 -24.32
N LEU A 30 -6.76 22.38 -24.27
CA LEU A 30 -5.37 22.35 -24.76
C LEU A 30 -5.25 21.87 -26.20
N GLY A 31 -6.26 21.18 -26.74
CA GLY A 31 -6.22 20.62 -28.09
C GLY A 31 -6.00 21.67 -29.17
N HIS A 32 -6.61 22.86 -29.03
CA HIS A 32 -6.35 23.97 -29.93
C HIS A 32 -4.88 24.46 -29.87
N SER A 33 -4.23 24.38 -28.72
CA SER A 33 -2.82 24.76 -28.56
C SER A 33 -1.87 23.79 -29.27
N PHE A 34 -2.17 22.48 -29.23
CA PHE A 34 -1.34 21.45 -29.85
C PHE A 34 -1.63 21.25 -31.34
N ILE A 35 -2.90 21.33 -31.75
CA ILE A 35 -3.34 21.10 -33.14
C ILE A 35 -4.41 22.14 -33.53
N PRO A 36 -4.01 23.40 -33.74
CA PRO A 36 -4.94 24.47 -34.11
C PRO A 36 -5.59 24.26 -35.48
N SER A 37 -5.01 23.41 -36.34
CA SER A 37 -5.52 23.11 -37.68
C SER A 37 -6.71 22.16 -37.70
N ILE A 38 -6.95 21.39 -36.63
CA ILE A 38 -8.04 20.39 -36.55
C ILE A 38 -9.08 20.80 -35.51
N ILE A 39 -8.65 21.46 -34.42
CA ILE A 39 -9.54 21.79 -33.30
C ILE A 39 -9.84 23.29 -33.32
N PRO A 40 -11.10 23.71 -33.57
CA PRO A 40 -11.47 25.12 -33.55
C PRO A 40 -11.35 25.68 -32.13
N GLN A 41 -11.08 26.98 -32.04
CA GLN A 41 -10.98 27.67 -30.76
C GLN A 41 -12.34 27.64 -30.04
N VAL A 42 -12.31 27.30 -28.76
CA VAL A 42 -13.52 27.26 -27.92
C VAL A 42 -14.08 28.68 -27.76
N PRO A 43 -15.39 28.90 -27.97
CA PRO A 43 -16.03 30.20 -27.73
C PRO A 43 -15.87 30.63 -26.27
N ASP A 44 -15.71 31.93 -26.01
CA ASP A 44 -15.42 32.46 -24.67
C ASP A 44 -16.49 32.10 -23.62
N GLU A 45 -17.74 32.01 -24.06
CA GLU A 45 -18.92 31.60 -23.27
C GLU A 45 -18.81 30.16 -22.73
N TRP A 46 -18.09 29.27 -23.42
CA TRP A 46 -17.93 27.86 -23.01
C TRP A 46 -16.67 27.61 -22.18
N LYS A 47 -15.71 28.55 -22.18
CA LYS A 47 -14.43 28.38 -21.46
C LYS A 47 -14.64 28.24 -19.95
N LEU A 48 -15.52 29.06 -19.38
CA LEU A 48 -15.76 29.12 -17.93
C LEU A 48 -16.32 27.80 -17.36
N PRO A 49 -17.37 27.19 -17.93
CA PRO A 49 -17.83 25.86 -17.48
C PRO A 49 -16.81 24.74 -17.74
N LEU A 50 -16.03 24.81 -18.84
CA LEU A 50 -14.96 23.84 -19.13
C LEU A 50 -13.84 23.87 -18.09
N ILE A 51 -13.41 25.06 -17.67
CA ILE A 51 -12.42 25.23 -16.61
C ILE A 51 -12.97 24.75 -15.27
N GLY A 52 -14.23 25.05 -14.96
CA GLY A 52 -14.91 24.55 -13.77
C GLY A 52 -14.97 23.02 -13.72
N GLY A 53 -15.35 22.39 -14.84
CA GLY A 53 -15.37 20.93 -14.98
C GLY A 53 -13.97 20.30 -14.86
N LEU A 54 -12.94 20.96 -15.42
CA LEU A 54 -11.55 20.52 -15.32
C LEU A 54 -11.05 20.57 -13.86
N LEU A 55 -11.28 21.67 -13.15
CA LEU A 55 -10.87 21.81 -11.75
C LEU A 55 -11.62 20.83 -10.84
N PHE A 56 -12.93 20.67 -11.05
CA PHE A 56 -13.75 19.75 -10.26
C PHE A 56 -13.33 18.28 -10.47
N SER A 57 -13.21 17.85 -11.73
CA SER A 57 -12.77 16.48 -12.03
C SER A 57 -11.31 16.25 -11.63
N GLY A 58 -10.43 17.24 -11.82
CA GLY A 58 -9.02 17.16 -11.45
C GLY A 58 -8.79 17.05 -9.94
N THR A 59 -9.53 17.82 -9.13
CA THR A 59 -9.46 17.73 -7.67
C THR A 59 -9.97 16.39 -7.15
N LEU A 60 -11.08 15.87 -7.70
CA LEU A 60 -11.55 14.52 -7.41
C LEU A 60 -10.50 13.45 -7.77
N LEU A 61 -9.86 13.57 -8.93
CA LEU A 61 -8.79 12.65 -9.36
C LEU A 61 -7.59 12.71 -8.40
N LEU A 62 -7.18 13.89 -7.95
CA LEU A 62 -6.09 14.04 -6.98
C LEU A 62 -6.42 13.37 -5.65
N PHE A 63 -7.63 13.57 -5.12
CA PHE A 63 -8.08 12.90 -3.90
C PHE A 63 -8.03 11.37 -4.02
N LEU A 64 -8.26 10.84 -5.23
CA LEU A 64 -8.11 9.42 -5.49
C LEU A 64 -6.64 9.02 -5.60
N ILE A 65 -5.80 9.76 -6.33
CA ILE A 65 -4.41 9.36 -6.60
C ILE A 65 -3.54 9.40 -5.32
N ILE A 66 -3.72 10.40 -4.45
CA ILE A 66 -2.90 10.59 -3.23
C ILE A 66 -2.83 9.32 -2.36
N PRO A 67 -3.94 8.69 -1.93
CA PRO A 67 -3.88 7.48 -1.11
C PRO A 67 -3.30 6.27 -1.83
N TYR A 68 -3.49 6.14 -3.15
CA TYR A 68 -2.88 5.06 -3.93
C TYR A 68 -1.36 5.21 -3.97
N ILE A 69 -0.85 6.42 -4.28
CA ILE A 69 0.59 6.71 -4.26
C ILE A 69 1.15 6.45 -2.87
N TRP A 70 0.48 6.90 -1.81
CA TRP A 70 0.93 6.69 -0.44
C TRP A 70 1.06 5.21 -0.09
N LYS A 71 0.10 4.38 -0.50
CA LYS A 71 0.14 2.93 -0.29
C LYS A 71 1.31 2.27 -1.03
N TYR A 72 1.54 2.66 -2.28
CA TYR A 72 2.67 2.16 -3.07
C TYR A 72 4.02 2.60 -2.49
N PHE A 73 4.12 3.87 -2.10
CA PHE A 73 5.34 4.44 -1.55
C PHE A 73 5.66 3.85 -0.16
N SER A 74 4.65 3.71 0.71
CA SER A 74 4.78 3.07 2.02
C SER A 74 5.24 1.60 1.89
N LYS A 75 4.63 0.83 0.97
CA LYS A 75 5.06 -0.55 0.70
C LYS A 75 6.50 -0.61 0.18
N SER A 76 6.90 0.32 -0.69
CA SER A 76 8.26 0.38 -1.21
C SER A 76 9.31 0.75 -0.15
N ILE A 77 8.96 1.59 0.83
CA ILE A 77 9.84 1.93 1.96
C ILE A 77 9.96 0.75 2.92
N ASN A 78 8.83 0.09 3.26
CA ASN A 78 8.85 -1.03 4.18
C ASN A 78 9.70 -2.21 3.65
N ASN A 79 9.59 -2.52 2.35
CA ASN A 79 10.35 -3.62 1.76
C ASN A 79 11.88 -3.38 1.80
N LYS A 80 12.33 -2.13 1.61
CA LYS A 80 13.76 -1.79 1.69
C LYS A 80 14.28 -1.72 3.13
N THR A 81 13.41 -1.44 4.09
CA THR A 81 13.78 -1.37 5.50
C THR A 81 13.91 -2.77 6.12
N GLN A 82 13.17 -3.75 5.61
CA GLN A 82 13.28 -5.15 6.00
C GLN A 82 14.64 -5.76 5.59
N GLU A 83 15.13 -5.48 4.37
CA GLU A 83 16.46 -5.95 3.93
C GLU A 83 17.62 -5.39 4.78
N VAL A 84 17.52 -4.13 5.23
CA VAL A 84 18.57 -3.49 6.04
C VAL A 84 18.51 -3.92 7.52
N ARG A 85 17.32 -4.17 8.06
CA ARG A 85 17.15 -4.64 9.45
C ARG A 85 17.56 -6.10 9.66
N ALA A 86 17.57 -6.90 8.59
CA ALA A 86 18.12 -8.25 8.59
C ALA A 86 19.66 -8.31 8.71
N LEU A 87 20.38 -7.19 8.63
CA LEU A 87 21.83 -7.17 8.79
C LEU A 87 22.32 -6.95 10.24
N SER A 88 21.46 -6.46 11.14
CA SER A 88 21.82 -6.18 12.54
C SER A 88 21.17 -7.19 13.49
N LEU A 89 21.55 -8.46 13.36
CA LEU A 89 21.15 -9.48 14.33
C LEU A 89 21.97 -9.37 15.61
N SER A 90 21.28 -9.40 16.74
CA SER A 90 21.90 -9.59 18.05
C SER A 90 22.42 -11.03 18.19
N ASP A 91 23.47 -11.25 18.98
CA ASP A 91 24.04 -12.58 19.22
C ASP A 91 23.01 -13.59 19.74
N HIS A 92 22.01 -13.11 20.49
CA HIS A 92 20.92 -13.94 21.04
C HIS A 92 19.89 -14.32 19.97
N GLU A 93 19.58 -13.41 19.04
CA GLU A 93 18.70 -13.68 17.90
C GLU A 93 19.34 -14.70 16.94
N ARG A 94 20.65 -14.61 16.75
CA ARG A 94 21.41 -15.54 15.91
C ARG A 94 21.46 -16.95 16.53
N SER A 95 21.65 -17.04 17.85
CA SER A 95 21.58 -18.31 18.59
C SER A 95 20.17 -18.91 18.50
N PHE A 96 19.13 -18.10 18.64
CA PHE A 96 17.75 -18.54 18.47
C PHE A 96 17.46 -19.05 17.05
N LEU A 97 17.86 -18.33 16.01
CA LEU A 97 17.69 -18.78 14.62
C LEU A 97 18.45 -20.06 14.32
N TYR A 98 19.64 -20.25 14.88
CA TYR A 98 20.40 -21.48 14.73
C TYR A 98 19.68 -22.66 15.38
N ASN A 99 19.19 -22.50 16.61
CA ASN A 99 18.43 -23.55 17.30
C ASN A 99 17.10 -23.84 16.59
N LEU A 100 16.42 -22.81 16.06
CA LEU A 100 15.20 -22.96 15.29
C LEU A 100 15.45 -23.70 13.96
N ALA A 101 16.54 -23.40 13.26
CA ALA A 101 16.93 -24.12 12.05
C ALA A 101 17.21 -25.62 12.34
N VAL A 102 17.91 -25.93 13.43
CA VAL A 102 18.17 -27.32 13.86
C VAL A 102 16.87 -28.04 14.20
N MET A 103 15.93 -27.38 14.89
CA MET A 103 14.63 -27.96 15.23
C MET A 103 13.74 -28.20 14.00
N ILE A 104 13.77 -27.31 13.01
CA ILE A 104 13.05 -27.48 11.74
C ILE A 104 13.64 -28.63 10.92
N GLU A 105 14.97 -28.75 10.88
CA GLU A 105 15.66 -29.85 10.20
C GLU A 105 15.30 -31.21 10.80
N ASP A 106 15.15 -31.30 12.12
CA ASP A 106 14.74 -32.53 12.82
C ASP A 106 13.23 -32.80 12.70
N SER A 107 12.40 -31.75 12.69
CA SER A 107 10.93 -31.87 12.72
C SER A 107 10.28 -32.09 11.35
N ARG A 108 11.01 -31.98 10.22
CA ARG A 108 10.49 -32.09 8.84
C ARG A 108 9.26 -31.22 8.53
N GLU A 109 9.00 -30.20 9.34
CA GLU A 109 7.87 -29.28 9.22
C GLU A 109 8.44 -27.87 9.06
N ASP A 110 7.90 -27.11 8.10
CA ASP A 110 8.32 -25.72 7.83
C ASP A 110 7.81 -24.73 8.90
N PHE A 111 7.12 -25.22 9.95
CA PHE A 111 6.49 -24.44 10.99
C PHE A 111 6.84 -25.00 12.37
N LEU A 112 7.17 -24.11 13.30
CA LEU A 112 7.54 -24.47 14.67
C LEU A 112 6.55 -23.83 15.65
N ASN A 113 5.83 -24.66 16.41
CA ASN A 113 4.89 -24.15 17.41
C ASN A 113 5.64 -23.71 18.67
N LEU A 114 5.67 -22.40 18.90
CA LEU A 114 6.32 -21.76 20.05
C LEU A 114 5.78 -22.22 21.41
N GLY A 115 4.55 -22.74 21.45
CA GLY A 115 3.93 -23.31 22.65
C GLY A 115 4.46 -24.70 23.03
N SER A 116 5.08 -25.42 22.09
CA SER A 116 5.68 -26.74 22.29
C SER A 116 7.21 -26.73 22.32
N LEU A 117 7.85 -25.56 22.24
CA LEU A 117 9.30 -25.47 22.38
C LEU A 117 9.72 -25.88 23.80
N ASP A 118 10.72 -26.73 23.89
CA ASP A 118 11.36 -27.04 25.15
C ASP A 118 12.26 -25.86 25.57
N TYR A 119 11.68 -24.96 26.38
CA TYR A 119 12.32 -23.77 26.94
C TYR A 119 13.57 -24.10 27.78
N SER A 120 13.72 -25.36 28.23
CA SER A 120 14.89 -25.79 28.99
C SER A 120 16.15 -25.91 28.12
N ILE A 121 15.98 -26.14 26.81
CA ILE A 121 17.09 -26.30 25.85
C ILE A 121 17.65 -24.94 25.43
N MET A 122 16.81 -23.90 25.38
CA MET A 122 17.21 -22.57 24.93
C MET A 122 17.78 -21.66 26.02
N ASN A 123 17.81 -22.13 27.28
CA ASN A 123 18.35 -21.41 28.44
C ASN A 123 17.82 -19.96 28.55
N ALA A 124 16.58 -19.74 28.08
CA ALA A 124 15.93 -18.44 27.96
C ALA A 124 14.49 -18.54 28.49
N SER A 125 14.02 -17.48 29.14
CA SER A 125 12.65 -17.44 29.65
C SER A 125 11.64 -17.35 28.51
N LYS A 126 10.41 -17.83 28.76
CA LYS A 126 9.29 -17.71 27.81
C LYS A 126 9.04 -16.25 27.36
N LEU A 127 9.31 -15.29 28.26
CA LEU A 127 9.13 -13.87 27.99
C LEU A 127 10.22 -13.32 27.04
N GLU A 128 11.48 -13.68 27.28
CA GLU A 128 12.61 -13.33 26.39
C GLU A 128 12.46 -13.95 25.01
N LEU A 129 11.95 -15.20 24.93
CA LEU A 129 11.71 -15.87 23.66
C LEU A 129 10.58 -15.19 22.88
N GLN A 130 9.52 -14.75 23.54
CA GLN A 130 8.45 -13.98 22.92
C GLN A 130 8.93 -12.61 22.43
N GLU A 131 9.81 -11.95 23.17
CA GLU A 131 10.45 -10.70 22.78
C GLU A 131 11.34 -10.90 21.54
N ILE A 132 12.21 -11.91 21.55
CA ILE A 132 13.07 -12.27 20.42
C ILE A 132 12.25 -12.63 19.18
N VAL A 133 11.16 -13.40 19.33
CA VAL A 133 10.26 -13.74 18.22
C VAL A 133 9.55 -12.49 17.68
N THR A 134 9.10 -11.60 18.56
CA THR A 134 8.47 -10.33 18.16
C THR A 134 9.47 -9.45 17.41
N ASP A 135 10.71 -9.38 17.86
CA ASP A 135 11.77 -8.63 17.21
C ASP A 135 12.20 -9.24 15.87
N LEU A 136 12.31 -10.56 15.77
CA LEU A 136 12.58 -11.27 14.52
C LEU A 136 11.44 -11.15 13.51
N SER A 137 10.19 -11.16 13.97
CA SER A 137 9.00 -10.90 13.14
C SER A 137 8.94 -9.45 12.67
N ASN A 138 9.22 -8.49 13.56
CA ASN A 138 9.36 -7.08 13.21
C ASN A 138 10.50 -6.81 12.22
N LYS A 139 11.52 -7.68 12.20
CA LYS A 139 12.62 -7.69 11.21
C LYS A 139 12.27 -8.45 9.92
N GLY A 140 11.16 -9.17 9.88
CA GLY A 140 10.70 -9.94 8.72
C GLY A 140 11.48 -11.21 8.45
N LEU A 141 12.21 -11.73 9.44
CA LEU A 141 13.02 -12.96 9.33
C LEU A 141 12.20 -14.22 9.62
N ILE A 142 11.10 -14.08 10.35
CA ILE A 142 10.16 -15.16 10.66
C ILE A 142 8.74 -14.63 10.48
N ASP A 143 7.84 -15.48 9.98
CA ASP A 143 6.41 -15.18 9.91
C ASP A 143 5.70 -15.84 11.09
N ILE A 144 4.90 -15.07 11.83
CA ILE A 144 4.14 -15.59 12.97
C ILE A 144 2.73 -15.84 12.48
N ASN A 145 2.37 -17.11 12.28
CA ASN A 145 1.01 -17.48 12.00
C ASN A 145 0.18 -17.42 13.30
N PRO A 146 -0.84 -16.54 13.43
CA PRO A 146 -1.66 -16.47 14.63
C PRO A 146 -2.67 -17.62 14.79
N SER A 147 -2.64 -18.66 13.94
CA SER A 147 -3.64 -19.74 13.93
C SER A 147 -3.46 -20.83 15.01
N SER A 148 -3.03 -20.47 16.21
CA SER A 148 -3.08 -21.38 17.36
C SER A 148 -3.54 -20.64 18.61
N GLY A 149 -4.81 -20.26 18.58
CA GLY A 149 -5.70 -20.16 19.74
C GLY A 149 -6.83 -21.16 19.55
#